data_AF-A0A0A7KKM4-F1
#
_entry.id   AF-A0A0A7KKM4-F1
#
_cell.length_a   1.000
_cell.length_b   1.000
_cell.length_c   1.000
_cell.angle_alpha   90.00
_cell.angle_beta   90.00
_cell.angle_gamma   90.00
#
_symmetry.space_group_name_H-M   'P 1'
#
loop_
_entity.id
_entity.type
_entity.pdbx_description
1 polymer ?
#
loop_
_entity_poly.entity_id
_entity_poly.type
_entity_poly.pdbx_seq_one_letter_code
_entity_poly.pdbx_strand_id
1 'polypeptide(L)'
;MKRASLLAALGLIGLGLGRAGAQVGQPLAPFLNSPSLADVRQGAAGLLTFADGSSAVLQSRGGYMTGAKIIVSNVDPQKAAAQAAELTGLLSGFGSGLAEPMLGFLGREDVGKKLLEGLTVDAEPFTITIKADAQLLSVDLKLARVPDGAFAPTANALPARRVSKNDVVLRVYSDFQCPYCRQFESETLPALLRSLPDDVRVEFHQFPLESIHPLARPAAEASECAAKQGKFWAYKDALFRDQSWLSGNADQTFTALAAETGLNTATFKTCLTTRGGQAAVDAGLAEAERLGLNGTPSVFVGPYQAANPFDTAGLLDLIKFTRAVEGGQP
;
A
#
# COMPACT_ATOMS: atom_id res chain seq x y z
N MET A 1 -37.55 21.01 1.09
CA MET A 1 -36.67 19.81 1.10
C MET A 1 -35.55 20.05 0.11
N LYS A 2 -34.30 20.21 0.58
CA LYS A 2 -33.15 20.48 -0.31
C LYS A 2 -32.78 19.17 -1.02
N ARG A 3 -32.75 19.17 -2.35
CA ARG A 3 -32.24 18.03 -3.13
C ARG A 3 -30.74 17.90 -2.87
N ALA A 4 -30.31 16.82 -2.22
CA ALA A 4 -28.90 16.48 -2.12
C ALA A 4 -28.45 15.82 -3.43
N SER A 5 -27.40 16.34 -4.06
CA SER A 5 -26.73 15.68 -5.18
C SER A 5 -25.78 14.60 -4.67
N LEU A 6 -25.44 13.63 -5.52
CA LEU A 6 -24.44 12.60 -5.22
C LEU A 6 -23.12 13.17 -4.70
N LEU A 7 -22.61 14.20 -5.37
CA LEU A 7 -21.36 14.88 -4.98
C LEU A 7 -21.47 15.51 -3.59
N ALA A 8 -22.62 16.12 -3.28
CA ALA A 8 -22.86 16.68 -1.95
C ALA A 8 -22.96 15.58 -0.87
N ALA A 9 -23.63 14.46 -1.18
CA ALA A 9 -23.74 13.34 -0.26
C ALA A 9 -22.37 12.69 0.01
N LEU A 10 -21.59 12.41 -1.02
CA LEU A 10 -20.24 11.83 -0.89
C LEU A 10 -19.25 12.81 -0.22
N GLY A 11 -19.33 14.11 -0.54
CA GLY A 11 -18.51 15.15 0.07
C GLY A 11 -18.81 15.35 1.56
N LEU A 12 -20.08 15.34 1.97
CA LEU A 12 -20.47 15.40 3.39
C LEU A 12 -19.98 14.17 4.17
N ILE A 13 -19.95 13.00 3.54
CA ILE A 13 -19.41 11.77 4.15
C ILE A 13 -17.89 11.87 4.34
N GLY A 14 -17.17 12.41 3.35
CA GLY A 14 -15.72 12.65 3.45
C GLY A 14 -15.34 13.64 4.57
N LEU A 15 -16.24 14.56 4.93
CA LEU A 15 -16.06 15.53 6.02
C LEU A 15 -16.46 14.98 7.40
N GLY A 16 -17.43 14.05 7.46
CA GLY A 16 -17.97 13.51 8.71
C GLY A 16 -17.11 12.44 9.39
N LEU A 17 -16.18 11.80 8.67
CA LEU A 17 -15.38 10.68 9.17
C LEU A 17 -13.95 11.04 9.62
N GLY A 18 -13.64 12.33 9.79
CA GLY A 18 -12.31 12.75 10.24
C GLY A 18 -11.27 12.64 9.12
N ARG A 19 -10.23 13.45 9.22
CA ARG A 19 -9.21 13.64 8.18
C ARG A 19 -8.54 12.32 7.79
N ALA A 20 -8.42 12.10 6.48
CA ALA A 20 -7.63 11.06 5.81
C ALA A 20 -8.14 9.62 5.97
N GLY A 21 -8.83 9.13 4.95
CA GLY A 21 -9.15 7.71 4.82
C GLY A 21 -10.12 7.50 3.68
N ALA A 22 -9.70 6.78 2.66
CA ALA A 22 -10.58 6.31 1.59
C ALA A 22 -11.83 5.63 2.13
N GLN A 23 -12.97 5.77 1.46
CA GLN A 23 -14.17 4.99 1.82
C GLN A 23 -13.94 3.49 1.57
N VAL A 24 -13.13 3.19 0.55
CA VAL A 24 -12.62 1.86 0.23
C VAL A 24 -11.50 1.50 1.21
N GLY A 25 -11.65 0.38 1.92
CA GLY A 25 -10.76 -0.06 3.01
C GLY A 25 -11.38 0.06 4.40
N GLN A 26 -12.52 0.76 4.54
CA GLN A 26 -13.18 1.03 5.82
C GLN A 26 -14.33 0.06 6.12
N PRO A 27 -14.72 -0.09 7.41
CA PRO A 27 -15.92 -0.85 7.77
C PRO A 27 -17.17 -0.29 7.08
N LEU A 28 -17.98 -1.18 6.50
CA LEU A 28 -19.16 -0.80 5.71
C LEU A 28 -20.32 -0.28 6.59
N ALA A 29 -20.52 -0.89 7.76
CA ALA A 29 -21.70 -0.59 8.59
C ALA A 29 -21.75 0.87 9.10
N PRO A 30 -20.66 1.47 9.62
CA PRO A 30 -20.66 2.89 9.98
C PRO A 30 -20.99 3.80 8.80
N PHE A 31 -20.51 3.47 7.60
CA PHE A 31 -20.82 4.23 6.39
C PHE A 31 -22.32 4.18 6.06
N LEU A 32 -22.92 2.99 6.00
CA LEU A 32 -24.34 2.81 5.67
C LEU A 32 -25.29 3.46 6.70
N ASN A 33 -24.84 3.59 7.95
CA ASN A 33 -25.60 4.21 9.03
C ASN A 33 -25.30 5.71 9.22
N SER A 34 -24.51 6.32 8.33
CA SER A 34 -24.16 7.74 8.42
C SER A 34 -25.39 8.64 8.22
N PRO A 35 -25.57 9.71 9.02
CA PRO A 35 -26.62 10.71 8.80
C PRO A 35 -26.60 11.32 7.40
N SER A 36 -25.43 11.35 6.74
CA SER A 36 -25.28 11.85 5.37
C SER A 36 -26.01 11.01 4.31
N LEU A 37 -26.42 9.78 4.64
CA LEU A 37 -27.21 8.90 3.77
C LEU A 37 -28.71 8.92 4.09
N ALA A 38 -29.19 9.80 4.96
CA ALA A 38 -30.59 9.83 5.40
C ALA A 38 -31.61 9.97 4.24
N ASP A 39 -31.25 10.71 3.19
CA ASP A 39 -32.08 10.92 2.00
C ASP A 39 -31.72 9.98 0.82
N VAL A 40 -30.83 9.01 1.04
CA VAL A 40 -30.36 8.07 0.02
C VAL A 40 -31.12 6.74 0.15
N ARG A 41 -31.69 6.26 -0.96
CA ARG A 41 -32.37 4.96 -0.96
C ARG A 41 -31.35 3.85 -1.03
N GLN A 42 -31.32 3.00 0.00
CA GLN A 42 -30.46 1.82 0.07
C GLN A 42 -31.22 0.59 -0.44
N GLY A 43 -30.64 -0.12 -1.41
CA GLY A 43 -31.18 -1.33 -2.03
C GLY A 43 -30.34 -2.56 -1.71
N ALA A 44 -30.68 -3.70 -2.31
CA ALA A 44 -29.92 -4.93 -2.18
C ALA A 44 -28.50 -4.79 -2.75
N ALA A 45 -27.57 -5.64 -2.28
CA ALA A 45 -26.19 -5.72 -2.78
C ALA A 45 -25.42 -4.38 -2.74
N GLY A 46 -25.68 -3.52 -1.76
CA GLY A 46 -24.95 -2.26 -1.59
C GLY A 46 -25.32 -1.16 -2.60
N LEU A 47 -26.46 -1.30 -3.30
CA LEU A 47 -26.96 -0.27 -4.20
C LEU A 47 -27.46 0.95 -3.40
N LEU A 48 -26.96 2.13 -3.76
CA LEU A 48 -27.41 3.42 -3.28
C LEU A 48 -28.02 4.19 -4.45
N THR A 49 -29.21 4.75 -4.28
CA THR A 49 -29.86 5.59 -5.28
C THR A 49 -30.13 6.98 -4.72
N PHE A 50 -29.69 7.99 -5.45
CA PHE A 50 -29.73 9.40 -5.04
C PHE A 50 -30.91 10.12 -5.70
N ALA A 51 -31.32 11.24 -5.11
CA ALA A 51 -32.49 12.00 -5.57
C ALA A 51 -32.30 12.60 -6.99
N ASP A 52 -31.07 12.77 -7.45
CA ASP A 52 -30.71 13.23 -8.79
C ASP A 52 -30.72 12.10 -9.85
N GLY A 53 -31.07 10.88 -9.45
CA GLY A 53 -31.13 9.70 -10.34
C GLY A 53 -29.79 8.98 -10.51
N SER A 54 -28.70 9.50 -9.96
CA SER A 54 -27.44 8.78 -9.92
C SER A 54 -27.50 7.60 -8.94
N SER A 55 -26.56 6.67 -9.08
CA SER A 55 -26.45 5.50 -8.21
C SER A 55 -25.01 5.15 -7.89
N ALA A 56 -24.81 4.44 -6.78
CA ALA A 56 -23.54 3.84 -6.42
C ALA A 56 -23.77 2.39 -6.01
N VAL A 57 -22.86 1.49 -6.38
CA VAL A 57 -22.86 0.10 -5.93
C VAL A 57 -21.60 -0.09 -5.10
N LEU A 58 -21.78 -0.30 -3.80
CA LEU A 58 -20.70 -0.57 -2.88
C LEU A 58 -20.31 -2.05 -2.97
N GLN A 59 -19.03 -2.32 -3.20
CA GLN A 59 -18.46 -3.65 -3.13
C GLN A 59 -17.94 -3.86 -1.72
N SER A 60 -18.23 -5.02 -1.14
CA SER A 60 -17.80 -5.32 0.22
C SER A 60 -17.49 -6.79 0.45
N ARG A 61 -16.61 -7.06 1.40
CA ARG A 61 -16.21 -8.38 1.85
C ARG A 61 -15.79 -8.31 3.31
N GLY A 62 -16.14 -9.33 4.10
CA GLY A 62 -15.77 -9.37 5.52
C GLY A 62 -16.30 -8.20 6.36
N GLY A 63 -17.36 -7.50 5.91
CA GLY A 63 -17.87 -6.29 6.56
C GLY A 63 -17.13 -4.99 6.22
N TYR A 64 -16.17 -5.03 5.30
CA TYR A 64 -15.42 -3.87 4.82
C TYR A 64 -15.75 -3.53 3.37
N MET A 65 -15.70 -2.25 3.02
CA MET A 65 -15.83 -1.79 1.64
C MET A 65 -14.53 -2.09 0.87
N THR A 66 -14.60 -2.87 -0.20
CA THR A 66 -13.44 -3.23 -1.04
C THR A 66 -13.39 -2.43 -2.34
N GLY A 67 -14.47 -1.72 -2.66
CA GLY A 67 -14.59 -0.86 -3.81
C GLY A 67 -15.95 -0.18 -3.88
N ALA A 68 -16.10 0.75 -4.82
CA ALA A 68 -17.37 1.40 -5.11
C ALA A 68 -17.44 1.74 -6.59
N LYS A 69 -18.56 1.39 -7.22
CA LYS A 69 -18.87 1.79 -8.59
C LYS A 69 -19.97 2.83 -8.60
N ILE A 70 -19.65 4.03 -9.01
CA ILE A 70 -20.59 5.13 -9.19
C ILE A 70 -21.05 5.16 -10.63
N ILE A 71 -22.34 5.44 -10.83
CA ILE A 71 -22.97 5.63 -12.12
C ILE A 71 -23.78 6.93 -12.07
N VAL A 72 -23.40 7.89 -12.91
CA VAL A 72 -24.11 9.16 -13.10
C VAL A 72 -24.71 9.17 -14.50
N SER A 73 -26.01 9.43 -14.58
CA SER A 73 -26.74 9.56 -15.85
C SER A 73 -26.86 11.03 -16.26
N ASN A 74 -27.06 11.27 -17.56
CA ASN A 74 -27.24 12.60 -18.17
C ASN A 74 -26.03 13.54 -17.95
N VAL A 75 -24.82 12.98 -18.02
CA VAL A 75 -23.58 13.75 -17.89
C VAL A 75 -23.31 14.53 -19.18
N ASP A 76 -23.06 15.82 -19.02
CA ASP A 76 -22.53 16.65 -20.10
C ASP A 76 -21.14 16.10 -20.50
N PRO A 77 -20.95 15.67 -21.76
CA PRO A 77 -19.68 15.10 -22.21
C PRO A 77 -18.48 16.02 -21.97
N GLN A 78 -18.69 17.35 -22.01
CA GLN A 78 -17.63 18.33 -21.75
C GLN A 78 -17.23 18.40 -20.27
N LYS A 79 -18.10 17.95 -19.36
CA LYS A 79 -17.86 17.95 -17.91
C LYS A 79 -17.52 16.57 -17.36
N ALA A 80 -17.63 15.52 -18.17
CA ALA A 80 -17.39 14.14 -17.75
C ALA A 80 -16.01 13.94 -17.10
N ALA A 81 -14.96 14.53 -17.67
CA ALA A 81 -13.61 14.45 -17.11
C ALA A 81 -13.50 15.10 -15.73
N ALA A 82 -14.08 16.30 -15.55
CA ALA A 82 -14.08 17.01 -14.27
C ALA A 82 -14.89 16.28 -13.20
N GLN A 83 -16.08 15.78 -13.55
CA GLN A 83 -16.89 15.00 -12.63
C GLN A 83 -16.21 13.67 -12.27
N ALA A 84 -15.58 12.99 -13.22
CA ALA A 84 -14.85 11.76 -12.96
C ALA A 84 -13.69 11.98 -12.00
N ALA A 85 -12.93 13.07 -12.18
CA ALA A 85 -11.84 13.46 -11.31
C ALA A 85 -12.32 13.78 -9.88
N GLU A 86 -13.39 14.56 -9.75
CA GLU A 86 -13.99 14.88 -8.45
C GLU A 86 -14.49 13.61 -7.72
N LEU A 87 -15.22 12.74 -8.42
CA LEU A 87 -15.70 11.47 -7.87
C LEU A 87 -14.53 10.57 -7.45
N THR A 88 -13.45 10.55 -8.22
CA THR A 88 -12.24 9.80 -7.90
C THR A 88 -11.60 10.31 -6.59
N GLY A 89 -11.46 11.64 -6.45
CA GLY A 89 -10.95 12.26 -5.22
C GLY A 89 -11.83 11.96 -4.00
N LEU A 90 -13.15 12.01 -4.16
CA LEU A 90 -14.11 11.71 -3.09
C LEU A 90 -14.07 10.24 -2.67
N LEU A 91 -14.12 9.31 -3.61
CA LEU A 91 -14.13 7.87 -3.34
C LEU A 91 -12.83 7.39 -2.68
N SER A 92 -11.71 7.92 -3.15
CA SER A 92 -10.38 7.61 -2.63
C SER A 92 -10.07 8.27 -1.29
N GLY A 93 -10.90 9.23 -0.84
CA GLY A 93 -10.66 9.99 0.37
C GLY A 93 -9.47 10.96 0.31
N PHE A 94 -8.81 11.09 -0.87
CA PHE A 94 -7.74 12.06 -1.09
C PHE A 94 -8.23 13.46 -1.49
N GLY A 95 -9.52 13.60 -1.82
CA GLY A 95 -10.13 14.87 -2.18
C GLY A 95 -9.42 15.54 -3.36
N SER A 96 -9.09 16.82 -3.23
CA SER A 96 -8.38 17.59 -4.26
C SER A 96 -6.98 17.05 -4.58
N GLY A 97 -6.33 16.40 -3.60
CA GLY A 97 -4.99 15.82 -3.78
C GLY A 97 -4.91 14.75 -4.86
N LEU A 98 -6.04 14.09 -5.18
CA LEU A 98 -6.15 13.19 -6.33
C LEU A 98 -7.04 13.76 -7.45
N ALA A 99 -8.07 14.53 -7.11
CA ALA A 99 -8.97 15.08 -8.12
C ALA A 99 -8.27 16.05 -9.09
N GLU A 100 -7.40 16.94 -8.63
CA GLU A 100 -6.74 17.91 -9.52
C GLU A 100 -5.75 17.23 -10.50
N PRO A 101 -4.82 16.35 -10.05
CA PRO A 101 -3.98 15.59 -10.97
C PRO A 101 -4.79 14.74 -11.95
N MET A 102 -5.87 14.12 -11.47
CA MET A 102 -6.74 13.29 -12.30
C MET A 102 -7.44 14.13 -13.37
N LEU A 103 -7.91 15.34 -13.05
CA LEU A 103 -8.49 16.24 -14.04
C LEU A 103 -7.47 16.61 -15.12
N GLY A 104 -6.22 16.94 -14.73
CA GLY A 104 -5.15 17.24 -15.68
C GLY A 104 -4.86 16.05 -16.61
N PHE A 105 -4.88 14.83 -16.09
CA PHE A 105 -4.69 13.60 -16.87
C PHE A 105 -5.87 13.30 -17.80
N LEU A 106 -7.10 13.32 -17.29
CA LEU A 106 -8.31 13.02 -18.08
C LEU A 106 -8.62 14.09 -19.12
N GLY A 107 -8.19 15.33 -18.88
CA GLY A 107 -8.35 16.45 -19.80
C GLY A 107 -7.47 16.40 -21.04
N ARG A 108 -6.48 15.49 -21.11
CA ARG A 108 -5.65 15.35 -22.31
C ARG A 108 -6.45 14.72 -23.45
N GLU A 109 -6.28 15.24 -24.67
CA GLU A 109 -7.06 14.81 -25.83
C GLU A 109 -6.89 13.32 -26.18
N ASP A 110 -5.67 12.78 -25.99
CA ASP A 110 -5.33 11.37 -26.19
C ASP A 110 -6.02 10.43 -25.18
N VAL A 111 -6.30 10.94 -23.99
CA VAL A 111 -6.94 10.22 -22.88
C VAL A 111 -8.46 10.30 -22.98
N GLY A 112 -9.00 11.48 -23.27
CA GLY A 112 -10.44 11.71 -23.39
C GLY A 112 -11.12 10.76 -24.38
N LYS A 113 -10.46 10.44 -25.50
CA LYS A 113 -10.97 9.48 -26.50
C LYS A 113 -11.07 8.06 -25.96
N LYS A 114 -10.20 7.66 -25.03
CA LYS A 114 -10.18 6.33 -24.40
C LYS A 114 -11.26 6.15 -23.34
N LEU A 115 -11.87 7.23 -22.84
CA LEU A 115 -12.94 7.16 -21.84
C LEU A 115 -14.18 6.43 -22.37
N LEU A 116 -14.41 6.44 -23.69
CA LEU A 116 -15.52 5.69 -24.31
C LEU A 116 -15.32 4.16 -24.21
N GLU A 117 -14.07 3.71 -24.29
CA GLU A 117 -13.70 2.29 -24.22
C GLU A 117 -13.58 1.79 -22.77
N GLY A 118 -13.38 2.72 -21.83
CA GLY A 118 -13.12 2.44 -20.42
C GLY A 118 -11.62 2.51 -20.14
N LEU A 119 -11.22 3.50 -19.37
CA LEU A 119 -9.84 3.76 -18.99
C LEU A 119 -9.59 3.23 -17.59
N THR A 120 -8.59 2.36 -17.41
CA THR A 120 -8.13 1.96 -16.08
C THR A 120 -6.83 2.69 -15.75
N VAL A 121 -6.79 3.29 -14.57
CA VAL A 121 -5.65 4.01 -14.01
C VAL A 121 -5.27 3.33 -12.70
N ASP A 122 -4.02 2.89 -12.61
CA ASP A 122 -3.44 2.48 -11.35
C ASP A 122 -2.98 3.73 -10.60
N ALA A 123 -3.61 3.98 -9.46
CA ALA A 123 -3.34 5.11 -8.59
C ALA A 123 -3.24 4.59 -7.16
N GLU A 124 -2.05 4.10 -6.79
CA GLU A 124 -1.81 3.44 -5.50
C GLU A 124 -2.44 4.21 -4.33
N PRO A 125 -3.18 3.54 -3.43
CA PRO A 125 -3.39 2.09 -3.35
C PRO A 125 -4.63 1.59 -4.13
N PHE A 126 -5.11 2.33 -5.14
CA PHE A 126 -6.34 2.03 -5.87
C PHE A 126 -6.13 1.68 -7.34
N THR A 127 -7.09 0.92 -7.87
CA THR A 127 -7.34 0.84 -9.31
C THR A 127 -8.63 1.60 -9.58
N ILE A 128 -8.57 2.57 -10.50
CA ILE A 128 -9.70 3.41 -10.89
C ILE A 128 -10.06 3.08 -12.33
N THR A 129 -11.28 2.64 -12.59
CA THR A 129 -11.81 2.47 -13.94
C THR A 129 -12.84 3.54 -14.23
N ILE A 130 -12.58 4.37 -15.23
CA ILE A 130 -13.45 5.46 -15.66
C ILE A 130 -13.96 5.15 -17.05
N LYS A 131 -15.28 5.18 -17.21
CA LYS A 131 -15.93 5.10 -18.52
C LYS A 131 -16.92 6.23 -18.64
N ALA A 132 -16.83 6.99 -19.73
CA ALA A 132 -17.75 8.09 -20.00
C ALA A 132 -18.21 8.03 -21.45
N ASP A 133 -19.52 8.13 -21.66
CA ASP A 133 -20.16 8.35 -22.95
C ASP A 133 -21.14 9.52 -22.90
N ALA A 134 -21.93 9.71 -23.97
CA ALA A 134 -22.84 10.84 -24.10
C ALA A 134 -24.01 10.86 -23.08
N GLN A 135 -24.24 9.76 -22.36
CA GLN A 135 -25.38 9.60 -21.45
C GLN A 135 -24.96 9.11 -20.06
N LEU A 136 -23.79 8.50 -19.93
CA LEU A 136 -23.36 7.81 -18.73
C LEU A 136 -21.91 8.12 -18.37
N LEU A 137 -21.67 8.45 -17.11
CA LEU A 137 -20.35 8.39 -16.49
C LEU A 137 -20.35 7.26 -15.46
N SER A 138 -19.35 6.39 -15.52
CA SER A 138 -19.07 5.43 -14.45
C SER A 138 -17.64 5.56 -13.95
N VAL A 139 -17.50 5.56 -12.62
CA VAL A 139 -16.21 5.52 -11.92
C VAL A 139 -16.25 4.31 -10.97
N ASP A 140 -15.42 3.31 -11.23
CA ASP A 140 -15.22 2.13 -10.37
C ASP A 140 -13.87 2.28 -9.66
N LEU A 141 -13.90 2.47 -8.34
CA LEU A 141 -12.71 2.53 -7.51
C LEU A 141 -12.60 1.22 -6.73
N LYS A 142 -11.45 0.55 -6.81
CA LYS A 142 -11.15 -0.66 -6.04
C LYS A 142 -9.83 -0.51 -5.32
N LEU A 143 -9.69 -1.14 -4.17
CA LEU A 143 -8.37 -1.28 -3.55
C LEU A 143 -7.53 -2.19 -4.45
N ALA A 144 -6.38 -1.69 -4.89
CA ALA A 144 -5.44 -2.44 -5.71
C ALA A 144 -4.92 -3.63 -4.89
N ARG A 145 -5.07 -4.82 -5.46
CA ARG A 145 -4.64 -6.08 -4.85
C ARG A 145 -3.55 -6.69 -5.72
N VAL A 146 -2.39 -6.91 -5.14
CA VAL A 146 -1.31 -7.66 -5.77
C VAL A 146 -1.63 -9.17 -5.65
N PRO A 147 -1.58 -9.96 -6.73
CA PRO A 147 -1.81 -11.41 -6.65
C PRO A 147 -0.80 -12.09 -5.71
N ASP A 148 -1.22 -13.10 -4.95
CA ASP A 148 -0.32 -13.70 -3.94
C ASP A 148 0.91 -14.37 -4.55
N GLY A 149 0.80 -14.91 -5.77
CA GLY A 149 1.92 -15.46 -6.53
C GLY A 149 2.88 -14.41 -7.10
N ALA A 150 2.57 -13.12 -6.94
CA ALA A 150 3.43 -12.01 -7.34
C ALA A 150 4.40 -11.59 -6.23
N PHE A 151 4.43 -12.27 -5.08
CA PHE A 151 5.44 -12.07 -4.05
C PHE A 151 6.33 -13.31 -3.96
N ALA A 152 7.64 -13.11 -4.05
CA ALA A 152 8.64 -14.14 -3.94
C ALA A 152 8.76 -14.57 -2.47
N PRO A 153 8.97 -15.87 -2.21
CA PRO A 153 9.29 -16.31 -0.86
C PRO A 153 10.63 -15.71 -0.44
N THR A 154 10.71 -15.26 0.81
CA THR A 154 11.97 -14.79 1.41
C THR A 154 12.30 -15.60 2.66
N ALA A 155 13.59 -15.91 2.84
CA ALA A 155 14.11 -16.49 4.07
C ALA A 155 14.23 -15.44 5.19
N ASN A 156 14.18 -14.15 4.85
CA ASN A 156 14.29 -13.03 5.78
C ASN A 156 12.95 -12.71 6.43
N ALA A 157 12.30 -13.74 6.95
CA ALA A 157 11.03 -13.64 7.64
C ALA A 157 11.24 -13.70 9.15
N LEU A 158 10.70 -12.72 9.87
CA LEU A 158 10.48 -12.84 11.31
C LEU A 158 9.16 -13.59 11.48
N PRO A 159 9.17 -14.82 12.02
CA PRO A 159 7.95 -15.57 12.18
C PRO A 159 7.01 -14.85 13.15
N ALA A 160 5.71 -15.03 12.91
CA ALA A 160 4.68 -14.69 13.87
C ALA A 160 4.93 -15.44 15.20
N ARG A 161 4.68 -14.82 16.37
CA ARG A 161 4.87 -15.50 17.67
C ARG A 161 3.89 -16.67 17.85
N ARG A 162 2.73 -16.62 17.21
CA ARG A 162 1.75 -17.68 17.04
C ARG A 162 1.44 -17.84 15.56
N VAL A 163 1.63 -19.06 15.05
CA VAL A 163 1.25 -19.40 13.67
C VAL A 163 -0.26 -19.61 13.61
N SER A 164 -0.95 -18.82 12.79
CA SER A 164 -2.38 -18.98 12.48
C SER A 164 -2.60 -19.14 10.98
N LYS A 165 -3.68 -19.84 10.60
CA LYS A 165 -4.13 -19.92 9.19
C LYS A 165 -4.46 -18.52 8.62
N ASN A 166 -4.71 -17.55 9.49
CA ASN A 166 -5.04 -16.16 9.13
C ASN A 166 -3.89 -15.18 9.38
N ASP A 167 -2.65 -15.65 9.40
CA ASP A 167 -1.48 -14.78 9.60
C ASP A 167 -1.37 -13.75 8.46
N VAL A 168 -1.42 -12.47 8.83
CA VAL A 168 -1.15 -11.38 7.89
C VAL A 168 0.36 -11.22 7.75
N VAL A 169 0.80 -11.14 6.51
CA VAL A 169 2.21 -10.92 6.16
C VAL A 169 2.44 -9.44 5.94
N LEU A 170 3.33 -8.84 6.72
CA LEU A 170 3.83 -7.49 6.50
C LEU A 170 5.12 -7.59 5.68
N ARG A 171 5.11 -7.19 4.41
CA ARG A 171 6.30 -7.19 3.56
C ARG A 171 6.89 -5.80 3.51
N VAL A 172 8.19 -5.68 3.77
CA VAL A 172 8.91 -4.42 3.81
C VAL A 172 10.04 -4.48 2.79
N TYR A 173 9.88 -3.75 1.68
CA TYR A 173 10.92 -3.53 0.68
C TYR A 173 11.75 -2.34 1.11
N SER A 174 13.03 -2.57 1.39
CA SER A 174 13.83 -1.63 2.17
C SER A 174 15.27 -1.54 1.67
N ASP A 175 15.90 -0.41 2.03
CA ASP A 175 17.26 -0.04 1.71
C ASP A 175 17.97 0.40 3.01
N PHE A 176 19.08 -0.24 3.34
CA PHE A 176 19.85 0.04 4.56
C PHE A 176 20.46 1.44 4.63
N GLN A 177 20.71 2.08 3.49
CA GLN A 177 21.24 3.44 3.40
C GLN A 177 20.13 4.50 3.43
N CYS A 178 18.89 4.11 3.13
CA CYS A 178 17.77 5.04 3.09
C CYS A 178 17.41 5.55 4.51
N PRO A 179 17.43 6.88 4.75
CA PRO A 179 17.07 7.44 6.06
C PRO A 179 15.61 7.20 6.43
N TYR A 180 14.71 7.15 5.44
CA TYR A 180 13.29 6.83 5.66
C TYR A 180 13.07 5.37 6.03
N CYS A 181 13.85 4.45 5.45
CA CYS A 181 13.84 3.04 5.88
C CYS A 181 14.30 2.93 7.33
N ARG A 182 15.39 3.61 7.69
CA ARG A 182 15.85 3.65 9.08
C ARG A 182 14.77 4.18 10.02
N GLN A 183 14.08 5.26 9.65
CA GLN A 183 12.99 5.81 10.45
C GLN A 183 11.85 4.79 10.65
N PHE A 184 11.38 4.16 9.57
CA PHE A 184 10.36 3.12 9.64
C PHE A 184 10.78 1.99 10.58
N GLU A 185 12.02 1.53 10.48
CA GLU A 185 12.58 0.45 11.29
C GLU A 185 12.76 0.82 12.77
N SER A 186 13.12 2.08 13.08
CA SER A 186 13.32 2.53 14.46
C SER A 186 12.04 2.99 15.16
N GLU A 187 11.04 3.45 14.40
CA GLU A 187 9.86 4.12 14.95
C GLU A 187 8.58 3.35 14.62
N THR A 188 8.23 3.24 13.34
CA THR A 188 6.92 2.76 12.88
C THR A 188 6.76 1.26 13.11
N LEU A 189 7.69 0.42 12.64
CA LEU A 189 7.60 -1.03 12.78
C LEU A 189 7.54 -1.46 14.27
N PRO A 190 8.39 -0.95 15.17
CA PRO A 190 8.28 -1.27 16.60
C PRO A 190 6.96 -0.81 17.21
N ALA A 191 6.44 0.38 16.84
CA ALA A 191 5.16 0.86 17.33
C ALA A 191 3.98 -0.01 16.85
N LEU A 192 4.00 -0.42 15.59
CA LEU A 192 3.03 -1.33 14.99
C LEU A 192 3.04 -2.68 15.72
N LEU A 193 4.21 -3.30 15.87
CA LEU A 193 4.37 -4.60 16.54
C LEU A 193 3.96 -4.56 18.02
N ARG A 194 4.15 -3.44 18.73
CA ARG A 194 3.65 -3.27 20.12
C ARG A 194 2.13 -3.19 20.21
N SER A 195 1.47 -2.68 19.16
CA SER A 195 0.03 -2.39 19.14
C SER A 195 -0.81 -3.58 18.66
N LEU A 196 -0.18 -4.63 18.12
CA LEU A 196 -0.85 -5.80 17.59
C LEU A 196 -1.05 -6.87 18.68
N PRO A 197 -2.31 -7.22 19.04
CA PRO A 197 -2.60 -8.26 20.04
C PRO A 197 -2.36 -9.68 19.50
N ASP A 198 -2.38 -9.83 18.17
CA ASP A 198 -2.14 -11.07 17.42
C ASP A 198 -1.05 -10.86 16.37
N ASP A 199 -0.30 -11.91 16.13
CA ASP A 199 0.96 -11.84 15.42
C ASP A 199 0.81 -11.53 13.93
N VAL A 200 1.85 -10.88 13.40
CA VAL A 200 2.07 -10.67 11.97
C VAL A 200 3.41 -11.27 11.63
N ARG A 201 3.48 -11.95 10.49
CA ARG A 201 4.76 -12.41 9.93
C ARG A 201 5.37 -11.22 9.21
N VAL A 202 6.58 -10.81 9.59
CA VAL A 202 7.27 -9.70 8.92
C VAL A 202 8.29 -10.25 7.96
N GLU A 203 8.23 -9.85 6.69
CA GLU A 203 9.19 -10.22 5.65
C GLU A 203 10.00 -8.98 5.26
N PHE A 204 11.32 -9.11 5.26
CA PHE A 204 12.20 -8.10 4.69
C PHE A 204 12.58 -8.50 3.27
N HIS A 205 12.46 -7.55 2.35
CA HIS A 205 12.80 -7.70 0.94
C HIS A 205 13.85 -6.66 0.57
N GLN A 206 14.91 -7.10 -0.11
CA GLN A 206 16.00 -6.23 -0.53
C GLN A 206 15.52 -5.31 -1.65
N PHE A 207 15.61 -4.01 -1.45
CA PHE A 207 15.36 -3.02 -2.50
C PHE A 207 16.37 -1.87 -2.43
N PRO A 208 17.69 -2.14 -2.58
CA PRO A 208 18.70 -1.08 -2.55
C PRO A 208 18.53 -0.12 -3.73
N LEU A 209 18.38 1.17 -3.45
CA LEU A 209 18.24 2.24 -4.45
C LEU A 209 19.62 2.67 -4.96
N GLU A 210 20.29 1.79 -5.68
CA GLU A 210 21.71 1.90 -6.07
C GLU A 210 22.08 3.16 -6.84
N SER A 211 21.12 3.78 -7.53
CA SER A 211 21.33 5.02 -8.28
C SER A 211 21.60 6.23 -7.39
N ILE A 212 21.12 6.22 -6.15
CA ILE A 212 21.24 7.33 -5.19
C ILE A 212 21.93 6.92 -3.88
N HIS A 213 22.03 5.62 -3.60
CA HIS A 213 22.63 5.06 -2.41
C HIS A 213 23.77 4.08 -2.75
N PRO A 214 25.01 4.58 -2.93
CA PRO A 214 26.14 3.77 -3.41
C PRO A 214 26.55 2.63 -2.47
N LEU A 215 26.21 2.71 -1.18
CA LEU A 215 26.50 1.68 -0.19
C LEU A 215 25.28 0.81 0.16
N ALA A 216 24.12 1.04 -0.46
CA ALA A 216 22.91 0.24 -0.23
C ALA A 216 23.09 -1.23 -0.63
N ARG A 217 23.65 -1.50 -1.81
CA ARG A 217 23.92 -2.87 -2.27
C ARG A 217 24.95 -3.60 -1.40
N PRO A 218 26.13 -3.02 -1.08
CA PRO A 218 27.05 -3.63 -0.12
C PRO A 218 26.42 -3.96 1.23
N ALA A 219 25.61 -3.04 1.77
CA ALA A 219 24.89 -3.24 3.03
C ALA A 219 23.84 -4.36 2.94
N ALA A 220 23.10 -4.42 1.83
CA ALA A 220 22.16 -5.49 1.51
C ALA A 220 22.87 -6.86 1.43
N GLU A 221 23.96 -6.97 0.68
CA GLU A 221 24.76 -8.20 0.57
C GLU A 221 25.35 -8.64 1.91
N ALA A 222 25.79 -7.69 2.74
CA ALA A 222 26.24 -7.94 4.09
C ALA A 222 25.11 -8.55 4.96
N SER A 223 23.89 -8.02 4.86
CA SER A 223 22.73 -8.58 5.57
C SER A 223 22.38 -10.00 5.11
N GLU A 224 22.50 -10.30 3.82
CA GLU A 224 22.29 -11.65 3.29
C GLU A 224 23.40 -12.62 3.70
N CYS A 225 24.64 -12.15 3.82
CA CYS A 225 25.72 -12.93 4.41
C CYS A 225 25.45 -13.26 5.89
N ALA A 226 24.74 -12.38 6.61
CA ALA A 226 24.26 -12.69 7.95
C ALA A 226 23.07 -13.67 7.95
N ALA A 227 22.17 -13.59 6.95
CA ALA A 227 21.08 -14.54 6.77
C ALA A 227 21.59 -15.97 6.59
N LYS A 228 22.67 -16.17 5.83
CA LYS A 228 23.32 -17.49 5.65
C LYS A 228 23.82 -18.12 6.96
N GLN A 229 23.97 -17.34 8.02
CA GLN A 229 24.33 -17.80 9.37
C GLN A 229 23.15 -17.77 10.34
N GLY A 230 21.92 -17.57 9.85
CA GLY A 230 20.70 -17.55 10.66
C GLY A 230 20.54 -16.30 11.53
N LYS A 231 21.26 -15.22 11.23
CA LYS A 231 21.32 -14.00 12.05
C LYS A 231 20.86 -12.74 11.32
N PHE A 232 20.05 -12.89 10.28
CA PHE A 232 19.55 -11.77 9.46
C PHE A 232 18.97 -10.63 10.33
N TRP A 233 17.95 -10.90 11.15
CA TRP A 233 17.24 -9.86 11.90
C TRP A 233 18.14 -9.13 12.90
N ALA A 234 18.95 -9.87 13.66
CA ALA A 234 19.89 -9.26 14.60
C ALA A 234 20.90 -8.34 13.88
N TYR A 235 21.42 -8.80 12.74
CA TYR A 235 22.37 -8.02 11.93
C TYR A 235 21.71 -6.81 11.27
N LYS A 236 20.50 -6.98 10.72
CA LYS A 236 19.69 -5.91 10.14
C LYS A 236 19.41 -4.80 11.15
N ASP A 237 18.99 -5.15 12.36
CA ASP A 237 18.74 -4.19 13.43
C ASP A 237 20.02 -3.43 13.81
N ALA A 238 21.15 -4.14 13.93
CA ALA A 238 22.46 -3.53 14.19
C ALA A 238 22.90 -2.58 13.07
N LEU A 239 22.65 -2.94 11.82
CA LEU A 239 23.01 -2.18 10.62
C LEU A 239 22.21 -0.88 10.44
N PHE A 240 20.91 -0.89 10.78
CA PHE A 240 20.10 0.33 10.82
C PHE A 240 20.45 1.23 12.03
N ARG A 241 20.83 0.61 13.15
CA ARG A 241 21.21 1.33 14.36
C ARG A 241 22.54 2.06 14.20
N ASP A 242 23.57 1.38 13.71
CA ASP A 242 24.90 1.94 13.49
C ASP A 242 25.16 2.16 11.98
N GLN A 243 25.02 3.42 11.56
CA GLN A 243 25.28 3.86 10.19
C GLN A 243 26.66 4.52 10.01
N SER A 244 27.63 4.25 10.89
CA SER A 244 29.01 4.74 10.73
C SER A 244 29.69 4.27 9.42
N TRP A 245 29.17 3.20 8.80
CA TRP A 245 29.56 2.72 7.47
C TRP A 245 29.27 3.72 6.34
N LEU A 246 28.39 4.72 6.53
CA LEU A 246 28.08 5.74 5.52
C LEU A 246 29.23 6.73 5.28
N SER A 247 30.05 6.99 6.29
CA SER A 247 31.14 7.97 6.23
C SER A 247 32.52 7.36 6.52
N GLY A 248 32.57 6.12 7.02
CA GLY A 248 33.79 5.39 7.34
C GLY A 248 34.11 4.25 6.37
N ASN A 249 34.88 3.28 6.86
CA ASN A 249 35.13 2.04 6.13
C ASN A 249 33.94 1.10 6.32
N ALA A 250 33.13 0.93 5.28
CA ALA A 250 31.92 0.12 5.30
C ALA A 250 32.23 -1.35 5.68
N ASP A 251 33.21 -1.99 5.04
CA ASP A 251 33.59 -3.39 5.29
C ASP A 251 34.03 -3.63 6.74
N GLN A 252 34.77 -2.68 7.33
CA GLN A 252 35.17 -2.75 8.73
C GLN A 252 33.95 -2.69 9.65
N THR A 253 33.03 -1.78 9.38
CA THR A 253 31.81 -1.60 10.18
C THR A 253 30.90 -2.82 10.02
N PHE A 254 30.67 -3.31 8.80
CA PHE A 254 29.89 -4.53 8.55
C PHE A 254 30.47 -5.73 9.31
N THR A 255 31.79 -5.91 9.28
CA THR A 255 32.46 -6.95 10.06
C THR A 255 32.27 -6.77 11.56
N ALA A 256 32.37 -5.54 12.07
CA ALA A 256 32.23 -5.24 13.50
C ALA A 256 30.80 -5.55 13.98
N LEU A 257 29.78 -5.16 13.21
CA LEU A 257 28.38 -5.47 13.49
C LEU A 257 28.13 -6.99 13.41
N ALA A 258 28.80 -7.70 12.50
CA ALA A 258 28.73 -9.15 12.42
C ALA A 258 29.29 -9.82 13.70
N ALA A 259 30.40 -9.29 14.22
CA ALA A 259 30.97 -9.76 15.48
C ALA A 259 30.02 -9.51 16.67
N GLU A 260 29.46 -8.29 16.74
CA GLU A 260 28.51 -7.89 17.79
C GLU A 260 27.29 -8.80 17.85
N THR A 261 26.77 -9.19 16.68
CA THR A 261 25.56 -10.01 16.56
C THR A 261 25.84 -11.52 16.61
N GLY A 262 27.09 -11.89 16.95
CA GLY A 262 27.51 -13.26 17.23
C GLY A 262 27.74 -14.12 15.99
N LEU A 263 28.03 -13.51 14.83
CA LEU A 263 28.38 -14.25 13.61
C LEU A 263 29.84 -14.69 13.61
N ASN A 264 30.12 -15.75 12.85
CA ASN A 264 31.49 -16.10 12.51
C ASN A 264 32.03 -15.08 11.50
N THR A 265 32.89 -14.19 11.97
CA THR A 265 33.42 -13.07 11.17
C THR A 265 34.28 -13.51 10.00
N ALA A 266 34.99 -14.65 10.10
CA ALA A 266 35.76 -15.20 8.98
C ALA A 266 34.83 -15.65 7.84
N THR A 267 33.80 -16.43 8.17
CA THR A 267 32.77 -16.89 7.23
C THR A 267 32.01 -15.71 6.63
N PHE A 268 31.68 -14.72 7.46
CA PHE A 268 31.02 -13.49 7.03
C PHE A 268 31.86 -12.71 6.02
N LYS A 269 33.15 -12.47 6.34
CA LYS A 269 34.07 -11.77 5.43
C LYS A 269 34.22 -12.49 4.11
N THR A 270 34.41 -13.82 4.12
CA THR A 270 34.47 -14.61 2.88
C THR A 270 33.20 -14.46 2.06
N CYS A 271 32.02 -14.50 2.71
CA CYS A 271 30.77 -14.27 2.02
C CYS A 271 30.71 -12.87 1.40
N LEU A 272 31.08 -11.83 2.14
CA LEU A 272 31.04 -10.45 1.65
C LEU A 272 32.02 -10.23 0.48
N THR A 273 33.26 -10.69 0.59
CA THR A 273 34.27 -10.53 -0.47
C THR A 273 33.97 -11.32 -1.73
N THR A 274 33.28 -12.46 -1.61
CA THR A 274 32.82 -13.25 -2.75
C THR A 274 31.43 -12.86 -3.23
N ARG A 275 30.86 -11.76 -2.70
CA ARG A 275 29.50 -11.29 -3.00
C ARG A 275 28.44 -12.38 -2.84
N GLY A 276 28.58 -13.20 -1.80
CA GLY A 276 27.70 -14.32 -1.54
C GLY A 276 26.23 -13.91 -1.35
N GLY A 277 25.94 -12.67 -0.97
CA GLY A 277 24.58 -12.12 -0.86
C GLY A 277 23.96 -11.70 -2.19
N GLN A 278 24.74 -11.58 -3.26
CA GLN A 278 24.33 -10.94 -4.52
C GLN A 278 23.04 -11.55 -5.09
N ALA A 279 22.94 -12.88 -5.18
CA ALA A 279 21.78 -13.54 -5.80
C ALA A 279 20.46 -13.22 -5.08
N ALA A 280 20.48 -13.08 -3.74
CA ALA A 280 19.29 -12.72 -2.96
C ALA A 280 18.93 -11.24 -3.14
N VAL A 281 19.94 -10.36 -3.23
CA VAL A 281 19.74 -8.93 -3.52
C VAL A 281 19.16 -8.72 -4.92
N ASP A 282 19.72 -9.41 -5.93
CA ASP A 282 19.26 -9.33 -7.31
C ASP A 282 17.82 -9.85 -7.47
N ALA A 283 17.46 -10.91 -6.73
CA ALA A 283 16.09 -11.42 -6.69
C ALA A 283 15.11 -10.40 -6.08
N GLY A 284 15.49 -9.73 -4.98
CA GLY A 284 14.68 -8.68 -4.36
C GLY A 284 14.46 -7.48 -5.28
N LEU A 285 15.50 -7.05 -5.98
CA LEU A 285 15.41 -5.97 -6.98
C LEU A 285 14.51 -6.33 -8.15
N ALA A 286 14.66 -7.52 -8.72
CA ALA A 286 13.83 -7.98 -9.83
C ALA A 286 12.35 -8.09 -9.43
N GLU A 287 12.08 -8.45 -8.19
CA GLU A 287 10.72 -8.40 -7.65
C GLU A 287 10.20 -6.98 -7.51
N ALA A 288 10.97 -6.07 -6.88
CA ALA A 288 10.57 -4.68 -6.71
C ALA A 288 10.26 -4.01 -8.05
N GLU A 289 11.08 -4.27 -9.08
CA GLU A 289 10.85 -3.81 -10.44
C GLU A 289 9.57 -4.40 -11.05
N ARG A 290 9.35 -5.72 -10.93
CA ARG A 290 8.13 -6.37 -11.44
C ARG A 290 6.86 -5.87 -10.75
N LEU A 291 6.96 -5.50 -9.48
CA LEU A 291 5.88 -4.88 -8.71
C LEU A 291 5.71 -3.39 -9.00
N GLY A 292 6.60 -2.78 -9.80
CA GLY A 292 6.54 -1.36 -10.16
C GLY A 292 6.92 -0.41 -9.02
N LEU A 293 7.61 -0.90 -7.98
CA LEU A 293 7.96 -0.10 -6.81
C LEU A 293 8.94 1.01 -7.21
N ASN A 294 8.66 2.23 -6.76
CA ASN A 294 9.42 3.43 -7.13
C ASN A 294 10.25 4.02 -5.98
N GLY A 295 10.22 3.41 -4.79
CA GLY A 295 10.95 3.91 -3.64
C GLY A 295 10.85 3.02 -2.41
N THR A 296 11.61 3.43 -1.38
CA THR A 296 11.72 2.73 -0.11
C THR A 296 11.45 3.66 1.09
N PRO A 297 10.84 3.17 2.18
CA PRO A 297 10.29 1.82 2.31
C PRO A 297 8.99 1.70 1.51
N SER A 298 8.81 0.56 0.82
CA SER A 298 7.51 0.16 0.28
C SER A 298 6.98 -0.97 1.16
N VAL A 299 5.75 -0.83 1.67
CA VAL A 299 5.18 -1.74 2.66
C VAL A 299 3.89 -2.33 2.14
N PHE A 300 3.77 -3.66 2.22
CA PHE A 300 2.53 -4.38 1.91
C PHE A 300 2.01 -5.07 3.16
N VAL A 301 0.68 -5.07 3.29
CA VAL A 301 -0.06 -5.85 4.27
C VAL A 301 -0.89 -6.88 3.51
N GLY A 302 -0.46 -8.14 3.58
CA GLY A 302 -0.98 -9.18 2.69
C GLY A 302 -0.78 -8.77 1.22
N PRO A 303 -1.85 -8.69 0.42
CA PRO A 303 -1.77 -8.30 -0.98
C PRO A 303 -1.93 -6.78 -1.22
N TYR A 304 -2.08 -5.97 -0.18
CA TYR A 304 -2.39 -4.55 -0.29
C TYR A 304 -1.18 -3.68 0.04
N GLN A 305 -0.88 -2.70 -0.80
CA GLN A 305 0.18 -1.73 -0.53
C GLN A 305 -0.32 -0.66 0.45
N ALA A 306 0.50 -0.34 1.44
CA ALA A 306 0.23 0.78 2.34
C ALA A 306 0.49 2.10 1.63
N ALA A 307 -0.50 2.99 1.61
CA ALA A 307 -0.36 4.33 1.01
C ALA A 307 0.67 5.20 1.76
N ASN A 308 0.75 5.05 3.08
CA ASN A 308 1.75 5.71 3.92
C ASN A 308 2.33 4.69 4.91
N PRO A 309 3.59 4.23 4.72
CA PRO A 309 4.20 3.26 5.61
C PRO A 309 4.55 3.84 6.99
N PHE A 310 4.47 5.16 7.19
CA PHE A 310 4.77 5.80 8.48
C PHE A 310 3.53 5.98 9.36
N ASP A 311 2.33 5.82 8.80
CA ASP A 311 1.08 5.89 9.54
C ASP A 311 0.77 4.56 10.24
N THR A 312 1.14 4.49 11.52
CA THR A 312 0.91 3.29 12.34
C THR A 312 -0.57 2.96 12.48
N ALA A 313 -1.45 3.96 12.59
CA ALA A 313 -2.88 3.73 12.72
C ALA A 313 -3.46 3.18 11.42
N GLY A 314 -3.09 3.79 10.28
CA GLY A 314 -3.46 3.30 8.95
C GLY A 314 -2.98 1.86 8.69
N LEU A 315 -1.76 1.51 9.08
CA LEU A 315 -1.25 0.14 8.98
C LEU A 315 -2.04 -0.85 9.85
N LEU A 316 -2.40 -0.48 11.08
CA LEU A 316 -3.24 -1.31 11.95
C LEU A 316 -4.62 -1.54 11.33
N ASP A 317 -5.22 -0.52 10.75
CA ASP A 317 -6.52 -0.63 10.09
C ASP A 317 -6.43 -1.48 8.81
N LEU A 318 -5.36 -1.34 8.03
CA LEU A 318 -5.11 -2.19 6.87
C LEU A 318 -4.90 -3.67 7.26
N ILE A 319 -4.26 -3.95 8.41
CA ILE A 319 -4.15 -5.32 8.94
C ILE A 319 -5.53 -5.88 9.31
N LYS A 320 -6.38 -5.10 10.01
CA LYS A 320 -7.74 -5.53 10.37
C LYS A 320 -8.57 -5.80 9.11
N PHE A 321 -8.51 -4.89 8.14
CA PHE A 321 -9.14 -5.05 6.82
C PHE A 321 -8.67 -6.34 6.15
N THR A 322 -7.35 -6.54 6.06
CA THR A 322 -6.77 -7.73 5.40
C THR A 322 -7.21 -9.02 6.09
N ARG A 323 -7.23 -9.07 7.43
CA ARG A 323 -7.74 -10.24 8.18
C ARG A 323 -9.20 -10.53 7.85
N ALA A 324 -10.04 -9.51 7.77
CA ALA A 324 -11.47 -9.68 7.52
C ALA A 324 -11.77 -10.06 6.05
N VAL A 325 -11.01 -9.52 5.11
CA VAL A 325 -11.24 -9.66 3.67
C VAL A 325 -10.59 -10.92 3.09
N GLU A 326 -9.37 -11.26 3.56
CA GLU A 326 -8.57 -12.38 3.05
C GLU A 326 -8.66 -13.63 3.96
N GLY A 327 -8.80 -13.45 5.28
CA GLY A 327 -8.85 -14.55 6.27
C GLY A 327 -10.13 -15.42 6.24
N GLY A 328 -11.00 -15.20 5.26
CA GLY A 328 -12.20 -15.99 5.00
C GLY A 328 -12.10 -16.91 3.77
N GLN A 329 -10.93 -17.02 3.12
CA GLN A 329 -10.76 -17.98 2.03
C GLN A 329 -10.41 -19.38 2.58
N PRO A 330 -11.13 -20.43 2.14
CA PRO A 330 -10.88 -21.80 2.57
C PRO A 330 -9.48 -22.30 2.21
#